data_AF-A0AAD6XEG2-F1
#
_entry.id   AF-A0AAD6XEG2-F1
#
_cell.length_a   1.000
_cell.length_b   1.000
_cell.length_c   1.000
_cell.angle_alpha   90.00
_cell.angle_beta   90.00
_cell.angle_gamma   90.00
#
_symmetry.space_group_name_H-M   'P 1'
#
loop_
_entity.id
_entity.type
_entity.pdbx_description
1 polymer ?
#
loop_
_entity_poly.entity_id
_entity_poly.type
_entity_poly.pdbx_seq_one_letter_code
_entity_poly.pdbx_strand_id
1 'polypeptide(L)'
;MSWFRSSNNQPYDAQKERLAANENATKLEIASRENATKERIAASENATKERIAKMIADQKELAGGTGGRGGKSPRDGGLGGPGEASRLTFEEAVFYHRMKGGTGGEGGEGGIRGGGGGVGHGQRFDKLLVPGVKGTVPHTKMAKFCQDYQLDETLQNLLKSAGFNTVAALLKVTDTDLREARFKSGHIAELQAALEDWVAENVK
;
A
#
# COMPACT_ATOMS: atom_id res chain seq x y z
N MET A 1 -34.52 -11.93 92.37
CA MET A 1 -35.21 -11.40 91.18
C MET A 1 -34.37 -11.71 89.96
N SER A 2 -35.04 -12.19 88.91
CA SER A 2 -34.49 -12.85 87.73
C SER A 2 -33.44 -12.04 86.96
N TRP A 3 -32.45 -12.78 86.46
CA TRP A 3 -31.55 -12.42 85.37
C TRP A 3 -32.30 -12.19 84.04
N PHE A 4 -31.53 -11.68 83.07
CA PHE A 4 -31.73 -11.64 81.61
C PHE A 4 -32.22 -10.34 80.97
N ARG A 5 -31.29 -9.67 80.27
CA ARG A 5 -31.49 -9.26 78.87
C ARG A 5 -30.15 -9.25 78.11
N SER A 6 -29.82 -10.45 77.63
CA SER A 6 -29.32 -10.78 76.29
C SER A 6 -28.50 -9.71 75.55
N SER A 7 -27.21 -9.61 75.89
CA SER A 7 -26.18 -9.08 74.99
C SER A 7 -25.63 -10.22 74.14
N ASN A 8 -26.25 -10.56 73.00
CA ASN A 8 -25.71 -11.64 72.15
C ASN A 8 -26.06 -11.56 70.65
N ASN A 9 -26.18 -10.35 70.07
CA ASN A 9 -26.31 -10.19 68.61
C ASN A 9 -25.05 -9.68 67.88
N GLN A 10 -24.00 -9.28 68.61
CA GLN A 10 -22.77 -8.72 68.02
C GLN A 10 -22.08 -9.58 66.94
N PRO A 11 -21.99 -10.92 67.03
CA PRO A 11 -21.30 -11.70 65.99
C PRO A 11 -22.09 -11.79 64.67
N TYR A 12 -23.42 -11.61 64.71
CA TYR A 12 -24.29 -11.73 63.52
C TYR A 12 -24.24 -10.46 62.66
N ASP A 13 -24.20 -9.29 63.32
CA ASP A 13 -24.10 -8.00 62.63
C ASP A 13 -22.73 -7.83 61.94
N ALA A 14 -21.65 -8.26 62.60
CA ALA A 14 -20.31 -8.25 62.03
C ALA A 14 -20.14 -9.21 60.83
N GLN A 15 -20.82 -10.36 60.83
CA GLN A 15 -20.83 -11.27 59.68
C GLN A 15 -21.59 -10.68 58.50
N LYS A 16 -22.73 -10.02 58.75
CA LYS A 16 -23.55 -9.38 57.73
C LYS A 16 -22.83 -8.20 57.06
N GLU A 17 -22.07 -7.43 57.84
CA GLU A 17 -21.25 -6.32 57.33
C GLU A 17 -20.08 -6.81 56.46
N ARG A 18 -19.44 -7.92 56.84
CA ARG A 18 -18.38 -8.55 56.03
C ARG A 18 -18.92 -9.10 54.70
N LEU A 19 -20.11 -9.69 54.70
CA LEU A 19 -20.79 -10.15 53.48
C LEU A 19 -21.10 -8.98 52.55
N ALA A 20 -21.66 -7.89 53.06
CA ALA A 20 -21.96 -6.70 52.27
C ALA A 20 -20.69 -6.03 51.70
N ALA A 21 -19.60 -6.01 52.46
CA ALA A 21 -18.31 -5.50 51.97
C ALA A 21 -17.73 -6.37 50.85
N ASN A 22 -17.85 -7.69 50.96
CA ASN A 22 -17.39 -8.64 49.93
C ASN A 22 -18.25 -8.56 48.64
N GLU A 23 -19.56 -8.41 48.78
CA GLU A 23 -20.47 -8.19 47.65
C GLU A 23 -20.19 -6.86 46.92
N ASN A 24 -19.83 -5.81 47.66
CA ASN A 24 -19.47 -4.53 47.04
C ASN A 24 -18.09 -4.61 46.35
N ALA A 25 -17.11 -5.29 46.96
CA ALA A 25 -15.80 -5.50 46.36
C ALA A 25 -15.88 -6.31 45.05
N THR A 26 -16.68 -7.37 45.04
CA THR A 26 -16.91 -8.19 43.83
C THR A 26 -17.62 -7.41 42.72
N LYS A 27 -18.62 -6.59 43.05
CA LYS A 27 -19.26 -5.69 42.07
C LYS A 27 -18.28 -4.69 41.46
N LEU A 28 -17.40 -4.11 42.27
CA LEU A 28 -16.37 -3.18 41.79
C LEU A 28 -15.36 -3.88 40.88
N GLU A 29 -14.96 -5.12 41.20
CA GLU A 29 -14.04 -5.89 40.37
C GLU A 29 -14.66 -6.27 39.02
N ILE A 30 -15.94 -6.68 39.01
CA ILE A 30 -16.68 -6.97 37.77
C ILE A 30 -16.77 -5.71 36.90
N ALA A 31 -17.17 -4.58 37.47
CA ALA A 31 -17.27 -3.31 36.74
C ALA A 31 -15.92 -2.86 36.15
N SER A 32 -14.83 -3.05 36.89
CA SER A 32 -13.47 -2.76 36.42
C SER A 32 -13.09 -3.66 35.23
N ARG A 33 -13.36 -4.96 35.31
CA ARG A 33 -13.11 -5.90 34.21
C ARG A 33 -13.94 -5.58 32.98
N GLU A 34 -15.22 -5.24 33.15
CA GLU A 34 -16.09 -4.85 32.03
C GLU A 34 -15.58 -3.59 31.32
N ASN A 35 -15.16 -2.57 32.07
CA ASN A 35 -14.59 -1.37 31.48
C ASN A 35 -13.28 -1.67 30.74
N ALA A 36 -12.39 -2.47 31.31
CA ALA A 36 -11.16 -2.88 30.64
C ALA A 36 -11.43 -3.68 29.34
N THR A 37 -12.47 -4.52 29.31
CA THR A 37 -12.87 -5.23 28.08
C THR A 37 -13.42 -4.29 27.02
N LYS A 38 -14.24 -3.30 27.40
CA LYS A 38 -14.77 -2.29 26.47
C LYS A 38 -13.66 -1.45 25.85
N GLU A 39 -12.69 -1.01 26.66
CA GLU A 39 -11.53 -0.27 26.18
C GLU A 39 -10.68 -1.10 25.21
N ARG A 40 -10.47 -2.39 25.50
CA ARG A 40 -9.75 -3.30 24.60
C ARG A 40 -10.45 -3.49 23.26
N ILE A 41 -11.77 -3.66 23.27
CA ILE A 41 -12.56 -3.80 22.04
C ILE A 41 -12.46 -2.53 21.20
N ALA A 42 -12.69 -1.35 21.81
CA ALA A 42 -12.61 -0.06 21.13
C ALA A 42 -11.20 0.21 20.54
N ALA A 43 -10.14 -0.13 21.28
CA ALA A 43 -8.77 -0.04 20.76
C ALA A 43 -8.55 -0.97 19.56
N SER A 44 -9.08 -2.19 19.59
CA SER A 44 -8.96 -3.13 18.47
C SER A 44 -9.72 -2.66 17.23
N GLU A 45 -10.90 -2.07 17.41
CA GLU A 45 -11.72 -1.53 16.32
C GLU A 45 -11.08 -0.31 15.67
N ASN A 46 -10.46 0.56 16.46
CA ASN A 46 -9.70 1.69 15.93
C ASN A 46 -8.47 1.21 15.15
N ALA A 47 -7.75 0.21 15.66
CA ALA A 47 -6.60 -0.37 14.96
C ALA A 47 -6.99 -1.05 13.63
N THR A 48 -8.15 -1.71 13.55
CA THR A 48 -8.67 -2.24 12.27
C THR A 48 -9.10 -1.13 11.33
N LYS A 49 -9.78 -0.10 11.80
CA LYS A 49 -10.15 1.07 10.98
C LYS A 49 -8.91 1.76 10.42
N GLU A 50 -7.88 1.97 11.22
CA GLU A 50 -6.61 2.56 10.77
C GLU A 50 -5.89 1.66 9.76
N ARG A 51 -5.87 0.33 9.97
CA ARG A 51 -5.32 -0.60 8.98
C ARG A 51 -6.06 -0.57 7.66
N ILE A 52 -7.39 -0.54 7.68
CA ILE A 52 -8.22 -0.46 6.48
C ILE A 52 -8.02 0.89 5.78
N ALA A 53 -8.00 2.00 6.54
CA ALA A 53 -7.76 3.32 5.99
C ALA A 53 -6.37 3.42 5.34
N LYS A 54 -5.34 2.85 5.97
CA LYS A 54 -3.99 2.77 5.39
C LYS A 54 -3.97 1.89 4.14
N MET A 55 -4.63 0.74 4.16
CA MET A 55 -4.73 -0.12 2.97
C MET A 55 -5.43 0.60 1.82
N ILE A 56 -6.48 1.38 2.09
CA ILE A 56 -7.18 2.19 1.08
C ILE A 56 -6.31 3.36 0.61
N ALA A 57 -5.56 4.01 1.50
CA ALA A 57 -4.65 5.10 1.14
C ALA A 57 -3.44 4.63 0.31
N ASP A 58 -2.97 3.41 0.54
CA ASP A 58 -1.90 2.78 -0.23
C ASP A 58 -2.38 2.25 -1.60
N GLN A 59 -3.71 2.27 -1.88
CA GLN A 59 -4.23 1.93 -3.21
C GLN A 59 -3.88 3.03 -4.21
N LYS A 60 -3.05 2.69 -5.19
CA LYS A 60 -2.70 3.61 -6.28
C LYS A 60 -3.92 3.78 -7.20
N GLU A 61 -4.31 5.02 -7.46
CA GLU A 61 -5.22 5.36 -8.55
C GLU A 61 -4.40 5.56 -9.83
N LEU A 62 -4.87 5.01 -10.95
CA LEU A 62 -4.26 5.23 -12.26
C LEU A 62 -5.11 6.22 -13.06
N ALA A 63 -4.49 7.27 -13.58
CA ALA A 63 -5.12 8.21 -14.51
C ALA A 63 -4.48 8.17 -15.91
N GLY A 64 -5.32 8.03 -16.93
CA GLY A 64 -4.94 8.22 -18.33
C GLY A 64 -4.65 9.68 -18.66
N GLY A 65 -4.10 9.91 -19.85
CA GLY A 65 -3.63 11.21 -20.30
C GLY A 65 -4.77 12.17 -20.64
N THR A 66 -4.49 13.46 -20.49
CA THR A 66 -5.38 14.53 -20.92
C THR A 66 -4.96 15.03 -22.30
N GLY A 67 -5.78 14.80 -23.32
CA GLY A 67 -5.55 15.25 -24.69
C GLY A 67 -5.35 16.77 -24.80
N GLY A 68 -4.51 17.19 -25.74
CA GLY A 68 -4.16 18.59 -25.97
C GLY A 68 -5.30 19.40 -26.59
N ARG A 69 -5.29 20.72 -26.39
CA ARG A 69 -6.29 21.63 -26.97
C ARG A 69 -5.98 21.93 -28.44
N GLY A 70 -7.03 21.95 -29.27
CA GLY A 70 -6.96 22.36 -30.67
C GLY A 70 -6.62 23.85 -30.82
N GLY A 71 -5.98 24.20 -31.94
CA GLY A 71 -5.60 25.59 -32.23
C GLY A 71 -6.80 26.49 -32.52
N LYS A 72 -6.71 27.79 -32.16
CA LYS A 72 -7.70 28.81 -32.54
C LYS A 72 -7.37 29.34 -33.94
N SER A 73 -8.38 29.47 -34.80
CA SER A 73 -8.22 30.17 -36.08
C SER A 73 -9.46 31.01 -36.42
N PRO A 74 -9.29 32.19 -37.04
CA PRO A 74 -10.37 33.14 -37.31
C PRO A 74 -11.46 32.60 -38.24
N ARG A 75 -11.17 31.53 -38.99
CA ARG A 75 -12.19 30.84 -39.77
C ARG A 75 -12.75 29.63 -39.06
N ASP A 76 -11.99 28.99 -38.16
CA ASP A 76 -11.89 27.53 -38.16
C ASP A 76 -11.27 26.95 -36.87
N GLY A 77 -12.04 26.18 -36.10
CA GLY A 77 -11.61 25.65 -34.80
C GLY A 77 -10.88 24.32 -34.86
N GLY A 78 -9.74 24.20 -34.17
CA GLY A 78 -8.92 23.00 -34.13
C GLY A 78 -9.59 21.77 -33.54
N LEU A 79 -9.31 20.57 -34.03
CA LEU A 79 -9.74 19.36 -33.32
C LEU A 79 -8.90 19.17 -32.06
N GLY A 80 -9.49 18.83 -30.91
CA GLY A 80 -8.73 18.45 -29.72
C GLY A 80 -7.98 17.14 -29.96
N GLY A 81 -6.80 16.98 -29.35
CA GLY A 81 -6.01 15.76 -29.49
C GLY A 81 -6.53 14.63 -28.59
N PRO A 82 -6.31 13.35 -28.93
CA PRO A 82 -6.74 12.24 -28.08
C PRO A 82 -5.95 12.20 -26.76
N GLY A 83 -6.61 11.77 -25.68
CA GLY A 83 -5.96 11.42 -24.41
C GLY A 83 -5.76 9.91 -24.34
N GLU A 84 -4.51 9.46 -24.33
CA GLU A 84 -4.17 8.04 -24.28
C GLU A 84 -4.05 7.53 -22.85
N ALA A 85 -4.64 6.38 -22.57
CA ALA A 85 -4.38 5.64 -21.34
C ALA A 85 -3.10 4.81 -21.47
N SER A 86 -2.44 4.58 -20.34
CA SER A 86 -1.23 3.80 -20.28
C SER A 86 -1.54 2.31 -20.44
N ARG A 87 -0.72 1.57 -21.20
CA ARG A 87 -0.92 0.13 -21.46
C ARG A 87 -0.55 -0.69 -20.22
N LEU A 88 -1.51 -1.47 -19.72
CA LEU A 88 -1.35 -2.40 -18.60
C LEU A 88 -1.43 -3.86 -19.08
N THR A 89 -0.64 -4.74 -18.49
CA THR A 89 -0.92 -6.18 -18.51
C THR A 89 -2.03 -6.52 -17.51
N PHE A 90 -2.63 -7.71 -17.64
CA PHE A 90 -3.67 -8.17 -16.71
C PHE A 90 -3.16 -8.23 -15.27
N GLU A 91 -1.93 -8.71 -15.07
CA GLU A 91 -1.25 -8.78 -13.77
C GLU A 91 -1.01 -7.39 -13.17
N GLU A 92 -0.71 -6.39 -14.00
CA GLU A 92 -0.54 -5.01 -13.54
C GLU A 92 -1.87 -4.35 -13.15
N ALA A 93 -2.95 -4.66 -13.87
CA ALA A 93 -4.28 -4.11 -13.58
C ALA A 93 -4.80 -4.52 -12.19
N VAL A 94 -4.39 -5.68 -11.68
CA VAL A 94 -4.84 -6.18 -10.35
C VAL A 94 -4.29 -5.33 -9.19
N PHE A 95 -3.25 -4.53 -9.41
CA PHE A 95 -2.70 -3.62 -8.39
C PHE A 95 -3.46 -2.30 -8.26
N TYR A 96 -4.32 -1.98 -9.22
CA TYR A 96 -5.05 -0.71 -9.25
C TYR A 96 -6.53 -0.96 -8.94
N HIS A 97 -7.02 -0.33 -7.88
CA HIS A 97 -8.43 -0.45 -7.51
C HIS A 97 -9.32 0.49 -8.32
N ARG A 98 -8.75 1.57 -8.86
CA ARG A 98 -9.43 2.51 -9.75
C ARG A 98 -8.52 2.87 -10.92
N MET A 99 -9.05 2.68 -12.11
CA MET A 99 -8.44 3.10 -13.36
C MET A 99 -9.34 4.13 -14.02
N LYS A 100 -8.80 5.32 -14.27
CA LYS A 100 -9.47 6.38 -15.02
C LYS A 100 -8.91 6.39 -16.44
N GLY A 101 -9.78 6.20 -17.44
CA GLY A 101 -9.41 6.31 -18.85
C GLY A 101 -8.87 7.70 -19.19
N GLY A 102 -8.12 7.81 -20.29
CA GLY A 102 -7.67 9.10 -20.81
C GLY A 102 -8.85 9.98 -21.21
N THR A 103 -8.71 11.29 -21.03
CA THR A 103 -9.73 12.26 -21.45
C THR A 103 -9.30 12.89 -22.77
N GLY A 104 -10.18 12.89 -23.78
CA GLY A 104 -9.93 13.61 -25.03
C GLY A 104 -9.72 15.11 -24.79
N GLY A 105 -8.92 15.73 -25.66
CA GLY A 105 -8.61 17.15 -25.61
C GLY A 105 -9.73 18.02 -26.14
N GLU A 106 -9.70 19.30 -25.77
CA GLU A 106 -10.72 20.27 -26.18
C GLU A 106 -10.49 20.76 -27.61
N GLY A 107 -11.54 20.91 -28.41
CA GLY A 107 -11.45 21.58 -29.71
C GLY A 107 -11.13 23.07 -29.57
N GLY A 108 -10.39 23.63 -30.52
CA GLY A 108 -10.14 25.06 -30.66
C GLY A 108 -11.34 25.80 -31.28
N GLU A 109 -11.33 27.12 -31.17
CA GLU A 109 -12.43 27.98 -31.64
C GLU A 109 -12.30 28.37 -33.12
N GLY A 110 -13.42 28.31 -33.86
CA GLY A 110 -13.60 28.89 -35.19
C GLY A 110 -14.82 28.33 -35.95
N GLY A 111 -15.20 28.97 -37.06
CA GLY A 111 -16.42 28.73 -37.85
C GLY A 111 -16.49 27.54 -38.85
N ILE A 112 -15.39 26.86 -39.27
CA ILE A 112 -15.43 25.71 -40.23
C ILE A 112 -14.43 24.52 -39.95
N ARG A 113 -13.16 24.64 -39.45
CA ARG A 113 -11.89 23.94 -39.95
C ARG A 113 -10.47 24.20 -39.33
N GLY A 114 -10.19 24.19 -38.02
CA GLY A 114 -8.85 24.59 -37.46
C GLY A 114 -7.78 23.49 -37.26
N GLY A 115 -6.62 23.84 -36.68
CA GLY A 115 -5.46 22.95 -36.46
C GLY A 115 -5.57 21.99 -35.26
N GLY A 116 -5.13 20.74 -35.41
CA GLY A 116 -5.27 19.69 -34.39
C GLY A 116 -4.48 19.93 -33.09
N GLY A 117 -5.04 19.51 -31.96
CA GLY A 117 -4.41 19.46 -30.64
C GLY A 117 -3.51 18.24 -30.49
N GLY A 118 -2.46 18.36 -29.69
CA GLY A 118 -1.51 17.27 -29.45
C GLY A 118 -2.10 16.09 -28.68
N VAL A 119 -1.52 14.90 -28.86
CA VAL A 119 -1.89 13.72 -28.07
C VAL A 119 -1.45 13.91 -26.62
N GLY A 120 -2.39 13.71 -25.69
CA GLY A 120 -2.11 13.71 -24.26
C GLY A 120 -1.76 12.31 -23.80
N HIS A 121 -0.52 12.08 -23.42
CA HIS A 121 -0.12 10.77 -22.89
C HIS A 121 -0.44 10.65 -21.40
N GLY A 122 -0.96 9.49 -21.00
CA GLY A 122 -1.15 9.14 -19.58
C GLY A 122 0.16 9.04 -18.83
N GLN A 123 0.05 8.98 -17.49
CA GLN A 123 1.21 8.74 -16.63
C GLN A 123 1.94 7.50 -17.12
N ARG A 124 3.21 7.66 -17.49
CA ARG A 124 4.09 6.51 -17.75
C ARG A 124 4.24 5.75 -16.44
N PHE A 125 4.01 4.45 -16.49
CA PHE A 125 4.17 3.61 -15.31
C PHE A 125 5.64 3.37 -15.03
N ASP A 126 6.01 3.63 -13.79
CA ASP A 126 7.21 3.03 -13.22
C ASP A 126 6.87 1.57 -12.89
N LYS A 127 7.09 0.68 -13.85
CA LYS A 127 6.93 -0.76 -13.65
C LYS A 127 7.96 -1.22 -12.64
N LEU A 128 7.54 -1.78 -11.50
CA LEU A 128 8.46 -2.50 -10.62
C LEU A 128 9.05 -3.67 -11.41
N LEU A 129 10.33 -3.98 -11.21
CA LEU A 129 10.96 -5.12 -11.90
C LEU A 129 10.21 -6.42 -11.68
N VAL A 130 9.72 -6.65 -10.46
CA VAL A 130 8.90 -7.82 -10.14
C VAL A 130 7.67 -7.35 -9.36
N PRO A 131 6.47 -7.33 -9.99
CA PRO A 131 5.25 -6.92 -9.32
C PRO A 131 4.79 -7.98 -8.33
N GLY A 132 4.18 -7.55 -7.22
CA GLY A 132 3.39 -8.45 -6.37
C GLY A 132 4.15 -9.35 -5.40
N VAL A 133 5.41 -9.05 -5.09
CA VAL A 133 6.14 -9.75 -4.04
C VAL A 133 5.44 -9.56 -2.68
N LYS A 134 4.67 -10.57 -2.26
CA LYS A 134 3.97 -10.63 -0.97
C LYS A 134 4.74 -11.58 -0.06
N GLY A 135 5.13 -11.12 1.13
CA GLY A 135 5.83 -11.97 2.10
C GLY A 135 7.07 -11.30 2.68
N THR A 136 7.81 -12.06 3.46
CA THR A 136 9.04 -11.58 4.10
C THR A 136 10.19 -11.85 3.15
N VAL A 137 10.77 -10.80 2.56
CA VAL A 137 11.89 -10.93 1.63
C VAL A 137 13.17 -11.23 2.42
N PRO A 138 13.83 -12.39 2.19
CA PRO A 138 15.06 -12.71 2.89
C PRO A 138 16.17 -11.72 2.52
N HIS A 139 16.99 -11.38 3.52
CA HIS A 139 18.12 -10.47 3.32
C HIS A 139 19.23 -11.17 2.53
N THR A 140 19.21 -11.01 1.21
CA THR A 140 20.22 -11.58 0.31
C THR A 140 21.13 -10.48 -0.21
N LYS A 141 22.44 -10.66 -0.03
CA LYS A 141 23.47 -9.75 -0.56
C LYS A 141 23.51 -9.86 -2.08
N MET A 142 23.69 -8.72 -2.75
CA MET A 142 23.71 -8.67 -4.21
C MET A 142 24.79 -9.58 -4.82
N ALA A 143 25.98 -9.64 -4.20
CA ALA A 143 27.07 -10.50 -4.67
C ALA A 143 26.69 -11.99 -4.74
N LYS A 144 25.91 -12.47 -3.76
CA LYS A 144 25.43 -13.86 -3.75
C LYS A 144 24.40 -14.07 -4.85
N PHE A 145 23.44 -13.16 -4.98
CA PHE A 145 22.43 -13.21 -6.04
C PHE A 145 23.06 -13.21 -7.44
N CYS A 146 24.01 -12.31 -7.72
CA CYS A 146 24.70 -12.28 -9.01
C CYS A 146 25.45 -13.59 -9.32
N GLN A 147 25.99 -14.26 -8.30
CA GLN A 147 26.67 -15.54 -8.46
C GLN A 147 25.68 -16.68 -8.73
N ASP A 148 24.58 -16.73 -7.97
CA ASP A 148 23.58 -17.81 -8.06
C ASP A 148 22.87 -17.79 -9.44
N TYR A 149 22.61 -16.61 -10.00
CA TYR A 149 21.94 -16.45 -11.31
C TYR A 149 22.90 -16.11 -12.47
N GLN A 150 24.21 -16.23 -12.26
CA GLN A 150 25.25 -16.04 -13.30
C GLN A 150 25.13 -14.74 -14.10
N LEU A 151 24.81 -13.64 -13.42
CA LEU A 151 24.63 -12.33 -14.07
C LEU A 151 25.93 -11.82 -14.67
N ASP A 152 25.87 -11.20 -15.86
CA ASP A 152 27.06 -10.68 -16.55
C ASP A 152 27.88 -9.69 -15.69
N GLU A 153 29.20 -9.71 -15.82
CA GLU A 153 30.11 -8.87 -15.04
C GLU A 153 29.83 -7.37 -15.25
N THR A 154 29.38 -6.99 -16.44
CA THR A 154 28.91 -5.62 -16.73
C THR A 154 27.72 -5.24 -15.86
N LEU A 155 26.75 -6.15 -15.71
CA LEU A 155 25.54 -5.95 -14.92
C LEU A 155 25.87 -5.85 -13.42
N GLN A 156 26.78 -6.70 -12.93
CA GLN A 156 27.24 -6.68 -11.54
C GLN A 156 27.90 -5.34 -11.19
N ASN A 157 28.76 -4.84 -12.07
CA ASN A 157 29.42 -3.54 -11.89
C ASN A 157 28.40 -2.39 -11.91
N LEU A 158 27.41 -2.45 -12.79
CA LEU A 158 26.32 -1.47 -12.83
C LEU A 158 25.51 -1.47 -11.53
N LEU A 159 25.07 -2.64 -11.05
CA LEU A 159 24.33 -2.78 -9.79
C LEU A 159 25.11 -2.23 -8.59
N LYS A 160 26.41 -2.52 -8.54
CA LYS A 160 27.30 -2.00 -7.50
C LYS A 160 27.47 -0.48 -7.59
N SER A 161 27.63 0.06 -8.80
CA SER A 161 27.77 1.51 -9.03
C SER A 161 26.49 2.28 -8.68
N ALA A 162 25.33 1.67 -8.88
CA ALA A 162 24.02 2.21 -8.52
C ALA A 162 23.69 2.06 -7.02
N GLY A 163 24.56 1.42 -6.24
CA GLY A 163 24.40 1.27 -4.80
C GLY A 163 23.43 0.16 -4.38
N PHE A 164 23.07 -0.76 -5.28
CA PHE A 164 22.20 -1.89 -4.96
C PHE A 164 22.97 -2.98 -4.22
N ASN A 165 22.94 -2.91 -2.89
CA ASN A 165 23.67 -3.85 -2.02
C ASN A 165 22.88 -5.13 -1.69
N THR A 166 21.55 -5.11 -1.86
CA THR A 166 20.65 -6.20 -1.48
C THR A 166 19.55 -6.42 -2.51
N VAL A 167 19.07 -7.66 -2.63
CA VAL A 167 17.95 -8.02 -3.53
C VAL A 167 16.66 -7.32 -3.10
N ALA A 168 16.43 -7.15 -1.80
CA ALA A 168 15.27 -6.45 -1.26
C ALA A 168 15.21 -4.96 -1.65
N ALA A 169 16.37 -4.31 -1.83
CA ALA A 169 16.41 -2.96 -2.37
C ALA A 169 16.02 -2.95 -3.85
N LEU A 170 16.54 -3.92 -4.62
CA LEU A 170 16.31 -4.05 -6.05
C LEU A 170 14.85 -4.36 -6.41
N LEU A 171 14.14 -5.14 -5.60
CA LEU A 171 12.70 -5.44 -5.79
C LEU A 171 11.78 -4.21 -5.66
N LYS A 172 12.29 -3.10 -5.09
CA LYS A 172 11.54 -1.84 -4.97
C LYS A 172 11.84 -0.87 -6.11
N VAL A 173 12.78 -1.23 -6.99
CA VAL A 173 13.24 -0.41 -8.10
C VAL A 173 12.31 -0.60 -9.27
N THR A 174 12.17 0.45 -10.06
CA THR A 174 11.34 0.47 -11.25
C THR A 174 12.19 0.42 -12.52
N ASP A 175 11.59 0.03 -13.63
CA ASP A 175 12.19 0.10 -14.97
C ASP A 175 12.73 1.50 -15.28
N THR A 176 12.04 2.54 -14.81
CA THR A 176 12.46 3.93 -14.97
C THR A 176 13.74 4.22 -14.21
N ASP A 177 13.80 3.84 -12.93
CA ASP A 177 14.98 4.01 -12.09
C ASP A 177 16.21 3.29 -12.69
N LEU A 178 16.03 2.08 -13.24
CA LEU A 178 17.10 1.35 -13.91
C LEU A 178 17.56 2.04 -15.19
N ARG A 179 16.63 2.58 -15.98
CA ARG A 179 16.98 3.35 -17.19
C ARG A 179 17.72 4.63 -16.85
N GLU A 180 17.35 5.32 -15.78
CA GLU A 180 18.07 6.48 -15.25
C GLU A 180 19.48 6.10 -14.76
N ALA A 181 19.61 4.91 -14.16
CA ALA A 181 20.89 4.30 -13.80
C ALA A 181 21.67 3.72 -15.01
N ARG A 182 21.24 4.01 -16.25
CA ARG A 182 21.89 3.62 -17.51
C ARG A 182 21.90 2.12 -17.81
N PHE A 183 20.96 1.36 -17.24
CA PHE A 183 20.77 -0.03 -17.65
C PHE A 183 20.18 -0.08 -19.06
N LYS A 184 20.72 -0.99 -19.89
CA LYS A 184 20.19 -1.26 -21.23
C LYS A 184 18.95 -2.14 -21.12
N SER A 185 18.09 -2.14 -22.14
CA SER A 185 16.89 -2.99 -22.17
C SER A 185 17.22 -4.48 -21.99
N GLY A 186 18.31 -4.98 -22.59
CA GLY A 186 18.74 -6.37 -22.41
C GLY A 186 19.15 -6.69 -20.97
N HIS A 187 19.85 -5.75 -20.31
CA HIS A 187 20.24 -5.87 -18.90
C HIS A 187 19.02 -5.90 -17.98
N ILE A 188 18.02 -5.07 -18.25
CA ILE A 188 16.77 -5.03 -17.47
C ILE A 188 16.02 -6.35 -17.61
N ALA A 189 15.90 -6.88 -18.83
CA ALA A 189 15.22 -8.15 -19.07
C ALA A 189 15.91 -9.34 -18.38
N GLU A 190 17.24 -9.42 -18.46
CA GLU A 190 18.03 -10.45 -17.77
C GLU A 190 17.87 -10.36 -16.24
N LEU A 191 17.94 -9.14 -15.70
CA LEU A 191 17.76 -8.90 -14.27
C LEU A 191 16.36 -9.23 -13.79
N GLN A 192 15.34 -8.90 -14.59
CA GLN A 192 13.95 -9.21 -14.31
C GLN A 192 13.74 -10.72 -14.24
N ALA A 193 14.21 -11.48 -15.23
CA ALA A 193 14.10 -12.93 -15.25
C ALA A 193 14.76 -13.57 -14.01
N ALA A 194 16.00 -13.14 -13.67
CA ALA A 194 16.69 -13.63 -12.49
C ALA A 194 15.97 -13.30 -11.17
N LEU A 195 15.35 -12.12 -11.09
CA LEU A 195 14.56 -11.73 -9.91
C LEU A 195 13.26 -12.52 -9.79
N GLU A 196 12.57 -12.80 -10.91
CA GLU A 196 11.35 -13.60 -10.92
C GLU A 196 11.63 -15.02 -10.43
N ASP A 197 12.68 -15.67 -10.93
CA ASP A 197 13.12 -16.99 -10.50
C ASP A 197 13.48 -16.98 -9.00
N TRP A 198 14.23 -15.97 -8.55
CA TRP A 198 14.60 -15.84 -7.15
C TRP A 198 13.41 -15.65 -6.22
N VAL A 199 12.44 -14.82 -6.61
CA VAL A 199 11.21 -14.61 -5.84
C VAL A 199 10.41 -15.91 -5.75
N ALA A 200 10.28 -16.66 -6.85
CA ALA A 200 9.57 -17.94 -6.85
C ALA A 200 10.20 -18.98 -5.90
N GLU A 201 11.52 -18.97 -5.77
CA GLU A 201 12.25 -19.89 -4.88
C GLU A 201 12.25 -19.47 -3.41
N ASN A 202 12.32 -18.16 -3.14
CA ASN A 202 12.66 -17.63 -1.81
C ASN A 202 11.51 -16.89 -1.10
N VAL A 203 10.45 -16.51 -1.82
CA VAL A 203 9.29 -15.80 -1.26
C VAL A 203 8.07 -16.71 -1.35
N LYS A 204 7.55 -17.11 -0.19
CA LYS A 204 6.36 -17.96 -0.03
C LYS A 204 5.23 -17.20 0.64
#